data_AF-A0A970WY49-F1
#
_entry.id   AF-A0A970WY49-F1
#
_cell.length_a   1.000
_cell.length_b   1.000
_cell.length_c   1.000
_cell.angle_alpha   90.00
_cell.angle_beta   90.00
_cell.angle_gamma   90.00
#
_symmetry.space_group_name_H-M   'P 1'
#
loop_
_entity.id
_entity.type
_entity.pdbx_description
1 polymer ?
#
loop_
_entity_poly.entity_id
_entity_poly.type
_entity_poly.pdbx_seq_one_letter_code
_entity_poly.pdbx_strand_id
1 'polypeptide(L)'
;MKLIRRMSSGLFSPQEIVNYQTDSRWLTALFLVVLVLLMSLPNLLMIHNEGNFDYREKLALREEFYRDGKEIPFYIKHGQLFHDTGDTEYLYSKALKSGIILKVTLKELSQIEQSTVPTILFTKNGVLFNYTVYTNILLSYADYPS
;
A
#
# COMPACT_ATOMS: atom_id res chain seq x y z
N MET A 1 -4.23 32.09 -22.75
CA MET A 1 -4.68 31.02 -23.68
C MET A 1 -3.56 30.20 -24.36
N LYS A 2 -2.27 30.57 -24.30
CA LYS A 2 -1.18 29.74 -24.88
C LYS A 2 -0.85 28.47 -24.05
N LEU A 3 -0.89 28.56 -22.72
CA LEU A 3 -0.59 27.43 -21.83
C LEU A 3 -1.60 26.27 -21.96
N ILE A 4 -2.90 26.58 -22.01
CA ILE A 4 -3.97 25.59 -22.16
C ILE A 4 -3.87 24.90 -23.53
N ARG A 5 -3.60 25.67 -24.60
CA ARG A 5 -3.37 25.11 -25.93
C ARG A 5 -2.16 24.17 -25.94
N ARG A 6 -1.06 24.56 -25.28
CA ARG A 6 0.15 23.74 -25.11
C ARG A 6 -0.06 22.50 -24.24
N MET A 7 -0.95 22.55 -23.24
CA MET A 7 -1.36 21.36 -22.50
C MET A 7 -2.13 20.38 -23.39
N SER A 8 -3.11 20.88 -24.15
CA SER A 8 -3.88 20.05 -25.07
C SER A 8 -3.00 19.42 -26.16
N SER A 9 -2.16 20.21 -26.82
CA SER A 9 -1.31 19.71 -27.90
C SER A 9 -0.11 18.90 -27.39
N GLY A 10 0.51 19.32 -26.28
CA GLY A 10 1.66 18.62 -25.69
C GLY A 10 1.33 17.26 -25.09
N LEU A 11 0.10 17.08 -24.58
CA LEU A 11 -0.36 15.80 -24.02
C LEU A 11 -0.98 14.88 -25.09
N PHE A 12 -1.60 15.43 -26.14
CA PHE A 12 -2.42 14.65 -27.08
C PHE A 12 -1.98 14.76 -28.56
N SER A 13 -0.94 15.54 -28.88
CA SER A 13 -0.49 15.77 -30.27
C SER A 13 1.03 16.06 -30.33
N PRO A 14 1.88 15.03 -30.14
CA PRO A 14 3.32 15.20 -30.02
C PRO A 14 4.00 15.85 -31.26
N GLN A 15 3.35 15.80 -32.42
CA GLN A 15 3.83 16.44 -33.65
C GLN A 15 3.83 17.97 -33.56
N GLU A 16 2.96 18.56 -32.74
CA GLU A 16 2.89 20.01 -32.56
C GLU A 16 3.97 20.55 -31.60
N ILE A 17 4.75 19.67 -30.95
CA ILE A 17 5.75 20.07 -29.95
C ILE A 17 6.86 20.94 -30.58
N VAL A 18 7.16 20.70 -31.86
CA VAL A 18 8.15 21.47 -32.65
C VAL A 18 7.78 22.96 -32.71
N ASN A 19 6.48 23.29 -32.67
CA ASN A 19 6.01 24.67 -32.71
C ASN A 19 6.30 25.46 -31.41
N TYR A 20 6.71 24.79 -30.33
CA TYR A 20 7.01 25.42 -29.03
C TYR A 20 8.52 25.61 -28.79
N GLN A 21 9.38 25.35 -29.79
CA GLN A 21 10.83 25.57 -29.66
C GLN A 21 11.19 27.05 -29.49
N THR A 22 10.33 27.96 -29.98
CA THR A 22 10.51 29.42 -29.91
C THR A 22 9.84 30.05 -28.68
N ASP A 23 9.20 29.25 -27.82
CA ASP A 23 8.54 29.76 -26.62
C ASP A 23 9.54 30.27 -25.58
N SER A 24 9.10 31.27 -24.81
CA SER A 24 9.87 31.79 -23.68
C SER A 24 10.20 30.68 -22.66
N ARG A 25 11.47 30.64 -22.22
CA ARG A 25 11.99 29.64 -21.29
C ARG A 25 11.15 29.49 -20.02
N TRP A 26 10.58 30.58 -19.52
CA TRP A 26 9.70 30.57 -18.35
C TRP A 26 8.42 29.77 -18.58
N LEU A 27 7.83 29.87 -19.77
CA LEU A 27 6.59 29.17 -20.11
C LEU A 27 6.85 27.65 -20.24
N THR A 28 8.01 27.27 -20.75
CA THR A 28 8.48 25.88 -20.79
C THR A 28 8.76 25.34 -19.38
N ALA A 29 9.39 26.12 -18.50
CA ALA A 29 9.59 25.74 -17.11
C ALA A 29 8.26 25.52 -16.36
N LEU A 30 7.30 26.44 -16.54
CA LEU A 30 5.96 26.30 -15.97
C LEU A 30 5.24 25.04 -16.49
N PHE A 31 5.34 24.75 -17.79
CA PHE A 31 4.76 23.54 -18.39
C PHE A 31 5.39 22.26 -17.80
N LEU A 32 6.70 22.25 -17.58
CA LEU A 32 7.40 21.14 -16.93
C LEU A 32 6.88 20.92 -15.50
N VAL A 33 6.72 21.98 -14.72
CA VAL A 33 6.17 21.90 -13.35
C VAL A 33 4.76 21.28 -13.37
N VAL A 34 3.91 21.70 -14.30
CA VAL A 34 2.56 21.12 -14.45
C VAL A 34 2.61 19.64 -14.82
N LEU A 35 3.52 19.23 -15.71
CA LEU A 35 3.73 17.83 -16.07
C LEU A 35 4.16 16.98 -14.88
N VAL A 36 5.09 17.48 -14.07
CA VAL A 36 5.54 16.80 -12.84
C VAL A 36 4.38 16.63 -11.85
N LEU A 37 3.55 17.67 -11.69
CA LEU A 37 2.35 17.60 -10.84
C LEU A 37 1.34 16.57 -11.38
N LEU A 38 1.09 16.56 -12.70
CA LEU A 38 0.21 15.57 -13.34
C LEU A 38 0.74 14.14 -13.17
N MET A 39 2.06 13.93 -13.27
CA MET A 39 2.68 12.63 -13.03
C MET A 39 2.57 12.19 -11.56
N SER A 40 2.42 13.13 -10.62
CA SER A 40 2.26 12.80 -9.19
C SER A 40 0.83 12.45 -8.77
N LEU A 41 -0.19 12.80 -9.58
CA LEU A 41 -1.61 12.53 -9.28
C LEU A 41 -1.95 11.05 -9.05
N PRO A 42 -1.45 10.08 -9.85
CA PRO A 42 -1.71 8.66 -9.61
C PRO A 42 -1.25 8.20 -8.23
N ASN A 43 -0.10 8.67 -7.77
CA ASN A 43 0.43 8.32 -6.45
C ASN A 43 -0.41 8.94 -5.32
N LEU A 44 -0.89 10.17 -5.49
CA LEU A 44 -1.77 10.83 -4.51
C LEU A 44 -3.13 10.13 -4.38
N LEU A 45 -3.70 9.65 -5.50
CA LEU A 45 -4.95 8.89 -5.51
C LEU A 45 -4.77 7.50 -4.90
N MET A 46 -3.61 6.87 -5.08
CA MET A 46 -3.28 5.59 -4.46
C MET A 46 -3.25 5.71 -2.93
N ILE A 47 -2.59 6.75 -2.40
CA ILE A 47 -2.51 7.01 -0.95
C ILE A 47 -3.90 7.24 -0.31
N HIS A 48 -4.85 7.84 -1.03
CA HIS A 48 -6.20 8.08 -0.49
C HIS A 48 -7.06 6.81 -0.41
N ASN A 49 -6.80 5.81 -1.25
CA ASN A 49 -7.54 4.55 -1.28
C ASN A 49 -6.95 3.45 -0.37
N GLU A 50 -5.72 3.61 0.11
CA GLU A 50 -4.98 2.58 0.88
C GLU A 50 -5.43 2.37 2.34
N GLY A 51 -6.52 3.00 2.77
CA GLY A 51 -7.08 2.83 4.12
C GLY A 51 -8.31 1.91 4.23
N ASN A 52 -8.95 1.56 3.11
CA ASN A 52 -10.23 0.84 3.14
C ASN A 52 -10.14 -0.45 2.34
N PHE A 53 -9.90 -1.56 3.03
CA PHE A 53 -10.17 -2.90 2.47
C PHE A 53 -11.62 -2.95 1.98
N ASP A 54 -11.81 -3.41 0.74
CA ASP A 54 -13.14 -3.66 0.21
C ASP A 54 -13.81 -4.78 1.02
N TYR A 55 -15.14 -4.79 1.07
CA TYR A 55 -15.91 -5.80 1.79
C TYR A 55 -15.53 -7.23 1.36
N ARG A 56 -15.23 -7.43 0.07
CA ARG A 56 -14.78 -8.71 -0.47
C ARG A 56 -13.44 -9.16 0.10
N GLU A 57 -12.53 -8.23 0.35
CA GLU A 57 -11.21 -8.51 0.92
C GLU A 57 -11.32 -8.83 2.41
N LYS A 58 -12.16 -8.08 3.14
CA LYS A 58 -12.50 -8.37 4.54
C LYS A 58 -13.14 -9.76 4.69
N LEU A 59 -14.03 -10.13 3.77
CA LEU A 59 -14.64 -11.44 3.75
C LEU A 59 -13.61 -12.53 3.44
N ALA A 60 -12.72 -12.34 2.47
CA ALA A 60 -11.67 -13.29 2.14
C ALA A 60 -10.69 -13.51 3.30
N LEU A 61 -10.32 -12.44 4.02
CA LEU A 61 -9.54 -12.54 5.26
C LEU A 61 -10.28 -13.36 6.31
N ARG A 62 -11.55 -13.05 6.58
CA ARG A 62 -12.38 -13.79 7.53
C ARG A 62 -12.47 -15.26 7.14
N GLU A 63 -12.69 -15.56 5.87
CA GLU A 63 -12.71 -16.95 5.40
C GLU A 63 -11.39 -17.66 5.67
N GLU A 64 -10.23 -17.02 5.47
CA GLU A 64 -8.94 -17.69 5.77
C GLU A 64 -8.80 -18.06 7.26
N PHE A 65 -9.28 -17.21 8.18
CA PHE A 65 -9.22 -17.50 9.62
C PHE A 65 -10.24 -18.55 10.09
N TYR A 66 -11.39 -18.72 9.39
CA TYR A 66 -12.51 -19.53 9.89
C TYR A 66 -12.90 -20.74 9.02
N ARG A 67 -12.44 -20.84 7.77
CA ARG A 67 -13.01 -21.78 6.78
C ARG A 67 -12.34 -23.16 6.76
N ASP A 68 -11.06 -23.27 7.16
CA ASP A 68 -10.27 -24.49 6.93
C ASP A 68 -10.06 -25.37 8.17
N GLY A 69 -10.59 -25.02 9.35
CA GLY A 69 -10.44 -25.83 10.57
C GLY A 69 -8.98 -26.04 11.04
N LYS A 70 -8.01 -25.46 10.33
CA LYS A 70 -6.62 -25.33 10.72
C LYS A 70 -6.50 -24.01 11.45
N GLU A 71 -6.44 -24.09 12.77
CA GLU A 71 -6.13 -22.92 13.57
C GLU A 71 -4.76 -22.41 13.14
N ILE A 72 -4.70 -21.12 12.80
CA ILE A 72 -3.44 -20.41 12.65
C ILE A 72 -2.80 -20.45 14.04
N PRO A 73 -1.54 -20.91 14.20
CA PRO A 73 -0.93 -21.19 15.51
C PRO A 73 -0.51 -19.92 16.26
N PHE A 74 -1.33 -18.87 16.15
CA PHE A 74 -1.09 -17.56 16.74
C PHE A 74 -2.35 -17.08 17.45
N TYR A 75 -2.16 -16.45 18.60
CA TYR A 75 -3.24 -15.84 19.38
C TYR A 75 -2.80 -14.52 20.00
N ILE A 76 -3.76 -13.66 20.31
CA ILE A 76 -3.51 -12.37 20.94
C ILE A 76 -3.79 -12.50 22.44
N LYS A 77 -2.82 -12.13 23.28
CA LYS A 77 -2.96 -12.10 24.74
C LYS A 77 -2.25 -10.87 25.31
N HIS A 78 -2.86 -10.17 26.26
CA HIS A 78 -2.30 -8.96 26.88
C HIS A 78 -1.82 -7.91 25.86
N GLY A 79 -2.59 -7.71 24.78
CA GLY A 79 -2.24 -6.73 23.74
C GLY A 79 -1.02 -7.10 22.89
N GLN A 80 -0.62 -8.37 22.82
CA GLN A 80 0.47 -8.85 21.98
C GLN A 80 0.12 -10.17 21.29
N LEU A 81 0.72 -10.42 20.12
CA LEU A 81 0.64 -11.69 19.41
C LEU A 81 1.61 -12.71 20.02
N PHE A 82 1.15 -13.94 20.19
CA PHE A 82 1.90 -15.10 20.67
C PHE A 82 1.74 -16.27 19.71
N HIS A 83 2.72 -17.17 19.69
CA HIS A 83 2.66 -18.44 18.97
C HIS A 83 2.43 -19.60 19.95
N ASP A 84 1.63 -20.59 19.57
CA ASP A 84 1.25 -21.71 20.46
C ASP A 84 2.43 -22.50 21.01
N THR A 85 3.49 -22.65 20.21
CA THR A 85 4.71 -23.39 20.59
C THR A 85 5.82 -22.50 21.14
N GLY A 86 5.60 -21.18 21.24
CA GLY A 86 6.63 -20.22 21.65
C GLY A 86 7.74 -19.98 20.63
N ASP A 87 7.62 -20.51 19.41
CA ASP A 87 8.57 -20.27 18.32
C ASP A 87 8.51 -18.80 17.85
N THR A 88 9.58 -18.06 18.10
CA THR A 88 9.72 -16.64 17.76
C THR A 88 10.10 -16.38 16.31
N GLU A 89 10.58 -17.40 15.59
CA GLU A 89 11.02 -17.27 14.20
C GLU A 89 9.98 -17.75 13.19
N TYR A 90 8.93 -18.42 13.66
CA TYR A 90 7.87 -18.93 12.80
C TYR A 90 7.23 -17.82 11.96
N LEU A 91 7.17 -18.07 10.65
CA LEU A 91 6.53 -17.21 9.66
C LEU A 91 5.41 -17.99 8.98
N TYR A 92 4.17 -17.59 9.28
CA TYR A 92 3.03 -18.01 8.48
C TYR A 92 2.89 -17.05 7.29
N SER A 93 2.75 -17.59 6.08
CA SER A 93 2.55 -16.81 4.86
C SER A 93 1.56 -17.49 3.93
N LYS A 94 0.56 -16.75 3.49
CA LYS A 94 -0.51 -17.24 2.62
C LYS A 94 -0.90 -16.19 1.60
N ALA A 95 -1.01 -16.57 0.34
CA ALA A 95 -1.56 -15.70 -0.70
C ALA A 95 -3.10 -15.80 -0.71
N LEU A 96 -3.77 -14.65 -0.61
CA LEU A 96 -5.22 -14.51 -0.77
C LEU A 96 -5.57 -14.43 -2.26
N LYS A 97 -6.82 -14.76 -2.61
CA LYS A 97 -7.31 -14.74 -4.01
C LYS A 97 -7.25 -13.35 -4.67
N SER A 98 -7.22 -12.27 -3.88
CA SER A 98 -7.09 -10.90 -4.35
C SER A 98 -5.67 -10.51 -4.77
N GLY A 99 -4.68 -11.38 -4.59
CA GLY A 99 -3.26 -11.06 -4.81
C GLY A 99 -2.57 -10.40 -3.61
N ILE A 100 -3.30 -10.24 -2.49
CA ILE A 100 -2.75 -9.79 -1.22
C ILE A 100 -2.09 -10.98 -0.51
N ILE A 101 -0.95 -10.77 0.13
CA ILE A 101 -0.30 -11.79 0.97
C ILE A 101 -0.63 -11.53 2.44
N LEU A 102 -1.18 -12.54 3.11
CA LEU A 102 -1.30 -12.56 4.57
C LEU A 102 -0.02 -13.15 5.16
N LYS A 103 0.61 -12.44 6.09
CA LYS A 103 1.77 -12.91 6.83
C LYS A 103 1.54 -12.73 8.34
N VAL A 104 1.97 -13.71 9.13
CA VAL A 104 1.92 -13.64 10.59
C VAL A 104 3.30 -13.99 11.13
N THR A 105 3.85 -13.10 11.98
CA THR A 105 5.19 -13.20 12.53
C THR A 105 5.29 -12.52 13.89
N LEU A 106 6.24 -12.95 14.72
CA LEU A 106 6.57 -12.31 15.99
C LEU A 106 7.65 -11.22 15.87
N LYS A 107 8.11 -10.92 14.66
CA LYS A 107 9.04 -9.82 14.39
C LYS A 107 8.44 -8.47 14.76
N GLU A 108 9.29 -7.56 15.23
CA GLU A 108 8.92 -6.17 15.48
C GLU A 108 8.92 -5.37 14.18
N LEU A 109 8.25 -4.21 14.19
CA LEU A 109 8.12 -3.32 13.03
C LEU A 109 9.48 -2.97 12.39
N SER A 110 10.50 -2.76 13.22
CA SER A 110 11.87 -2.44 12.80
C SER A 110 12.56 -3.55 12.00
N GLN A 111 12.05 -4.79 12.08
CA GLN A 111 12.62 -5.98 11.45
C GLN A 111 11.81 -6.43 10.22
N ILE A 112 10.83 -5.64 9.79
CA ILE A 112 9.97 -5.97 8.67
C ILE A 112 10.62 -5.53 7.37
N GLU A 113 10.86 -6.51 6.49
CA GLU A 113 11.30 -6.26 5.13
C GLU A 113 10.17 -5.67 4.29
N GLN A 114 10.53 -4.76 3.39
CA GLN A 114 9.57 -4.17 2.46
C GLN A 114 9.14 -5.16 1.40
N SER A 115 7.86 -5.13 1.04
CA SER A 115 7.28 -6.05 0.06
C SER A 115 6.78 -5.31 -1.17
N THR A 116 7.19 -5.73 -2.35
CA THR A 116 6.66 -5.21 -3.62
C THR A 116 5.24 -5.71 -3.92
N VAL A 117 4.68 -6.56 -3.06
CA VAL A 117 3.32 -7.12 -3.17
C VAL A 117 2.52 -6.64 -1.96
N PRO A 118 1.25 -6.21 -2.15
CA PRO A 118 0.38 -5.81 -1.04
C PRO A 118 0.32 -6.91 0.03
N THR A 119 0.80 -6.60 1.23
CA THR A 119 0.95 -7.58 2.31
C THR A 119 0.25 -7.08 3.56
N ILE A 120 -0.65 -7.90 4.11
CA ILE A 120 -1.19 -7.72 5.45
C ILE A 120 -0.31 -8.52 6.40
N LEU A 121 0.35 -7.82 7.31
CA LEU A 121 1.32 -8.39 8.22
C LEU A 121 0.84 -8.26 9.66
N PHE A 122 0.62 -9.39 10.30
CA PHE A 122 0.37 -9.50 11.73
C PHE A 122 1.73 -9.62 12.41
N THR A 123 2.02 -8.67 13.28
CA THR A 123 3.29 -8.56 14.02
C THR A 123 3.05 -8.75 15.50
N LYS A 124 4.11 -8.72 16.32
CA LYS A 124 3.98 -8.77 17.77
C LYS A 124 3.01 -7.74 18.37
N ASN A 125 2.99 -6.52 17.83
CA ASN A 125 2.31 -5.38 18.47
C ASN A 125 1.04 -4.94 17.73
N GLY A 126 0.79 -5.45 16.53
CA GLY A 126 -0.37 -5.03 15.74
C GLY A 126 -0.38 -5.58 14.32
N VAL A 127 -1.36 -5.13 13.55
CA VAL A 127 -1.57 -5.47 12.16
C VAL A 127 -1.23 -4.26 11.30
N LEU A 128 -0.50 -4.50 10.22
CA LEU A 128 -0.09 -3.46 9.29
C LEU A 128 -0.25 -3.90 7.85
N PHE A 129 -0.47 -2.91 7.00
CA PHE A 129 -0.43 -3.05 5.55
C PHE A 129 0.92 -2.55 5.04
N ASN A 130 1.60 -3.39 4.28
CA ASN A 130 2.90 -3.08 3.70
C ASN A 130 2.83 -3.23 2.18
N TYR A 131 3.22 -2.17 1.47
CA TYR A 131 3.32 -2.16 0.02
C TYR A 131 4.43 -1.20 -0.45
N THR A 132 5.45 -1.75 -1.11
CA THR A 132 6.65 -1.04 -1.54
C THR A 132 7.25 -0.26 -0.36
N VAL A 133 7.30 1.07 -0.42
CA VAL A 133 7.81 1.95 0.64
C VAL A 133 6.74 2.41 1.63
N TYR A 134 5.50 2.02 1.40
CA TYR A 134 4.37 2.41 2.20
C TYR A 134 4.10 1.37 3.28
N THR A 135 4.00 1.82 4.52
CA THR A 135 3.59 1.00 5.66
C THR A 135 2.53 1.76 6.44
N ASN A 136 1.35 1.16 6.56
CA ASN A 136 0.23 1.72 7.30
C ASN A 136 -0.12 0.79 8.47
N ILE A 137 -0.26 1.36 9.67
CA ILE A 137 -0.72 0.62 10.83
C ILE A 137 -2.24 0.57 10.77
N LEU A 138 -2.76 -0.64 10.54
CA LEU A 138 -4.20 -0.88 10.46
C LEU A 138 -4.81 -1.02 11.85
N LEU A 139 -4.08 -1.66 12.76
CA LEU A 139 -4.57 -1.99 14.10
C LEU A 139 -3.40 -2.16 15.07
N SER A 140 -3.48 -1.52 16.24
CA SER A 140 -2.60 -1.78 17.38
C SER A 140 -3.35 -2.68 18.37
N TYR A 141 -2.69 -3.74 18.87
CA TYR A 141 -3.32 -4.62 19.86
C TYR A 141 -3.46 -3.95 21.22
N ALA A 142 -2.63 -2.95 21.52
CA ALA A 142 -2.70 -2.19 22.77
C ALA A 142 -3.99 -1.34 22.86
N ASP A 143 -4.59 -1.00 21.73
CA ASP A 143 -5.80 -0.16 21.67
C ASP A 143 -7.07 -0.94 22.07
N TYR A 144 -6.97 -2.28 22.17
CA TYR A 144 -8.05 -3.18 22.54
C TYR A 144 -7.70 -3.87 23.86
N PRO A 145 -8.10 -3.31 25.01
CA PRO A 145 -7.86 -3.95 26.30
C PRO A 145 -8.63 -5.28 26.36
N SER A 146 -7.89 -6.36 26.60
CA SER A 146 -8.36 -7.74 26.77
C SER A 146 -8.99 -7.96 28.15
#